data_AF-A0A0U4NEA0-F1
#
_entry.id   AF-A0A0U4NEA0-F1
#
_cell.length_a   1.000
_cell.length_b   1.000
_cell.length_c   1.000
_cell.angle_alpha   90.00
_cell.angle_beta   90.00
_cell.angle_gamma   90.00
#
_symmetry.space_group_name_H-M   'P 1'
#
loop_
_entity.id
_entity.type
_entity.pdbx_description
1 polymer ?
#
loop_
_entity_poly.entity_id
_entity_poly.type
_entity_poly.pdbx_seq_one_letter_code
_entity_poly.pdbx_strand_id
1 'polypeptide(L)'
;MIKLGLRLSMLLALFAMLLLILALYLPHTAMQAKQLERALGGDAVLHVVVGALLPLTLGILLRIYRLPWRRQIIYWCGCLLLFALDELAQGLSPLRAPAATDFALSTLGWLISGSGWALWLIVRRRLRS
;
A
#
# COMPACT_ATOMS: atom_id res chain seq x y z
N MET A 1 1.37 19.87 -19.97
CA MET A 1 2.46 19.51 -19.03
C MET A 1 2.02 18.80 -17.74
N ILE A 2 0.87 19.13 -17.12
CA ILE A 2 0.40 18.51 -15.84
C ILE A 2 0.21 16.97 -15.90
N LYS A 3 -0.15 16.43 -17.08
CA LYS A 3 -0.40 14.97 -17.26
C LYS A 3 0.86 14.10 -17.22
N LEU A 4 2.05 14.64 -17.51
CA LEU A 4 3.30 13.89 -17.49
C LEU A 4 3.86 13.82 -16.06
N GLY A 5 3.81 14.94 -15.33
CA GLY A 5 4.24 15.01 -13.92
C GLY A 5 3.49 14.01 -13.04
N LEU A 6 2.16 13.92 -13.17
CA LEU A 6 1.37 13.00 -12.35
C LEU A 6 1.67 11.52 -12.63
N ARG A 7 2.00 11.17 -13.88
CA ARG A 7 2.40 9.80 -14.25
C ARG A 7 3.75 9.43 -13.64
N LEU A 8 4.71 10.36 -13.72
CA LEU A 8 6.03 10.18 -13.14
C LEU A 8 5.96 10.08 -11.61
N SER A 9 5.17 10.93 -10.95
CA SER A 9 4.97 10.88 -9.50
C SER A 9 4.34 9.57 -9.03
N MET A 10 3.39 9.02 -9.79
CA MET A 10 2.79 7.72 -9.47
C MET A 10 3.79 6.58 -9.59
N LEU A 11 4.59 6.56 -10.67
CA LEU A 11 5.65 5.57 -10.86
C LEU A 11 6.73 5.69 -9.78
N LEU A 12 7.14 6.91 -9.43
CA LEU A 12 8.08 7.18 -8.35
C LEU A 12 7.55 6.70 -6.99
N ALA A 13 6.27 6.89 -6.70
CA ALA A 13 5.68 6.42 -5.46
C ALA A 13 5.66 4.89 -5.37
N LEU A 14 5.25 4.21 -6.45
CA LEU A 14 5.30 2.74 -6.53
C LEU A 14 6.73 2.21 -6.43
N PHE A 15 7.68 2.88 -7.09
CA PHE A 15 9.10 2.55 -7.01
C PHE A 15 9.66 2.77 -5.61
N ALA A 16 9.29 3.85 -4.93
CA ALA A 16 9.69 4.09 -3.54
C ALA A 16 9.11 3.06 -2.58
N MET A 17 7.85 2.63 -2.78
CA MET A 17 7.26 1.52 -2.03
C MET A 17 8.05 0.22 -2.25
N LEU A 18 8.44 -0.07 -3.50
CA LEU A 18 9.28 -1.24 -3.80
C LEU A 18 10.66 -1.15 -3.13
N LEU A 19 11.31 0.01 -3.15
CA LEU A 19 12.58 0.23 -2.45
C LEU A 19 12.44 0.07 -0.94
N LEU A 20 11.31 0.52 -0.36
CA LEU A 20 11.02 0.36 1.06
C LEU A 20 10.86 -1.12 1.43
N ILE A 21 10.13 -1.89 0.58
CA ILE A 21 9.99 -3.34 0.69
C ILE A 21 11.39 -3.98 0.69
N LEU A 22 12.21 -3.70 -0.33
CA LEU A 22 13.59 -4.22 -0.43
C LEU A 22 14.46 -3.86 0.77
N ALA A 23 14.34 -2.64 1.29
CA ALA A 23 15.11 -2.17 2.43
C ALA A 23 14.75 -2.90 3.74
N LEU A 24 13.54 -3.46 3.85
CA LEU A 24 13.12 -4.26 5.00
C LEU A 24 13.84 -5.62 5.08
N TYR A 25 14.39 -6.11 3.96
CA TYR A 25 15.15 -7.36 3.89
C TYR A 25 16.65 -7.18 4.10
N LEU A 26 17.13 -5.95 4.33
CA LEU A 26 18.51 -5.71 4.71
C LEU A 26 18.73 -6.20 6.16
N PRO A 27 19.73 -7.05 6.42
CA PRO A 27 19.93 -7.67 7.74
C PRO A 27 20.16 -6.65 8.88
N HIS A 28 20.60 -5.43 8.55
CA HIS A 28 20.89 -4.41 9.55
C HIS A 28 19.65 -3.66 10.08
N THR A 29 18.54 -3.65 9.35
CA THR A 29 17.30 -2.93 9.72
C THR A 29 16.29 -3.81 10.46
N ALA A 30 16.47 -5.13 10.42
CA ALA A 30 15.51 -6.11 10.92
C ALA A 30 15.18 -6.00 12.43
N MET A 31 16.16 -5.64 13.28
CA MET A 31 15.91 -5.49 14.72
C MET A 31 15.10 -4.22 15.06
N GLN A 32 15.43 -3.10 14.42
CA GLN A 32 14.76 -1.82 14.64
C GLN A 32 13.32 -1.87 14.12
N ALA A 33 13.11 -2.51 12.96
CA ALA A 33 11.80 -2.77 12.39
C ALA A 33 10.92 -3.61 13.34
N LYS A 34 11.45 -4.70 13.90
CA LYS A 34 10.72 -5.55 14.87
C LYS A 34 10.35 -4.83 16.16
N GLN A 35 11.18 -3.91 16.65
CA GLN A 35 10.87 -3.12 17.85
C GLN A 35 9.74 -2.12 17.58
N LEU A 36 9.76 -1.49 16.41
CA LEU A 36 8.70 -0.58 15.98
C LEU A 36 7.37 -1.32 15.74
N GLU A 37 7.40 -2.49 15.09
CA GLU A 37 6.24 -3.38 14.91
C GLU A 37 5.56 -3.69 16.25
N ARG A 38 6.34 -4.06 17.27
CA ARG A 38 5.81 -4.34 18.61
C ARG A 38 5.20 -3.11 19.28
N ALA A 39 5.81 -1.94 19.11
CA ALA A 39 5.32 -0.69 19.69
C ALA A 39 3.98 -0.23 19.07
N LEU A 40 3.73 -0.59 17.81
CA LEU A 40 2.54 -0.20 17.05
C LEU A 40 1.35 -1.16 17.17
N GLY A 41 1.40 -2.13 18.10
CA GLY A 41 0.32 -3.09 18.32
C GLY A 41 0.56 -4.46 17.71
N GLY A 42 1.78 -4.74 17.25
CA GLY A 42 2.18 -6.02 16.67
C GLY A 42 1.99 -6.10 15.17
N ASP A 43 2.55 -7.15 14.60
CA ASP A 43 2.66 -7.40 13.15
C ASP A 43 1.29 -7.32 12.46
N ALA A 44 0.29 -8.03 13.01
CA ALA A 44 -1.04 -8.10 12.46
C ALA A 44 -1.74 -6.73 12.30
N VAL A 45 -1.61 -5.86 13.30
CA VAL A 45 -2.20 -4.51 13.25
C VAL A 45 -1.47 -3.67 12.21
N LEU A 46 -0.14 -3.78 12.15
CA LEU A 46 0.66 -3.05 11.19
C LEU A 46 0.30 -3.44 9.75
N HIS A 47 0.13 -4.73 9.46
CA HIS A 47 -0.28 -5.23 8.15
C HIS A 47 -1.62 -4.64 7.69
N VAL A 48 -2.64 -4.62 8.56
CA VAL A 48 -3.95 -4.02 8.23
C VAL A 48 -3.83 -2.51 8.05
N VAL A 49 -3.13 -1.83 8.95
CA VAL A 49 -2.99 -0.36 8.95
C VAL A 49 -2.21 0.11 7.74
N VAL A 50 -1.08 -0.51 7.41
CA VAL A 50 -0.27 -0.18 6.23
C VAL A 50 -1.03 -0.55 4.96
N GLY A 51 -1.64 -1.74 4.91
CA GLY A 51 -2.49 -2.18 3.80
C GLY A 51 -3.65 -1.22 3.51
N ALA A 52 -4.21 -0.60 4.54
CA ALA A 52 -5.33 0.33 4.42
C ALA A 52 -4.89 1.77 4.14
N LEU A 53 -4.01 2.33 4.98
CA LEU A 53 -3.70 3.76 4.98
C LEU A 53 -2.72 4.16 3.89
N LEU A 54 -1.75 3.32 3.56
CA LEU A 54 -0.70 3.68 2.61
C LEU A 54 -1.28 3.94 1.21
N PRO A 55 -2.14 3.06 0.64
CA PRO A 55 -2.71 3.30 -0.69
C PRO A 55 -3.71 4.47 -0.68
N LEU A 56 -4.48 4.66 0.40
CA LEU A 56 -5.38 5.81 0.53
C LEU A 56 -4.60 7.13 0.55
N THR A 57 -3.57 7.21 1.38
CA THR A 57 -2.78 8.44 1.57
C THR A 57 -2.05 8.81 0.29
N LEU A 58 -1.39 7.84 -0.36
CA LEU A 58 -0.75 8.04 -1.65
C LEU A 58 -1.77 8.40 -2.74
N GLY A 59 -2.93 7.75 -2.77
CA GLY A 59 -4.01 8.07 -3.71
C GLY A 59 -4.49 9.52 -3.60
N ILE A 60 -4.61 10.04 -2.37
CA ILE A 60 -4.98 11.44 -2.10
C ILE A 60 -3.84 12.39 -2.50
N LEU A 61 -2.61 12.13 -2.06
CA LEU A 61 -1.43 12.97 -2.32
C LEU A 61 -1.14 13.10 -3.82
N LEU A 62 -1.19 11.97 -4.53
CA LEU A 62 -1.01 11.90 -5.98
C LEU A 62 -2.25 12.38 -6.75
N ARG A 63 -3.30 12.83 -6.05
CA ARG A 63 -4.55 13.31 -6.64
C ARG A 63 -5.13 12.33 -7.66
N ILE A 64 -5.01 11.03 -7.39
CA ILE A 64 -5.48 9.93 -8.27
C ILE A 64 -6.97 10.10 -8.59
N TYR A 65 -7.72 10.67 -7.65
CA TYR A 65 -9.12 11.02 -7.80
C TYR A 65 -9.48 12.00 -8.92
N ARG A 66 -8.49 12.70 -9.49
CA ARG A 66 -8.67 13.58 -10.66
C ARG A 66 -8.44 12.83 -11.98
N LEU A 67 -7.95 11.60 -11.92
CA LEU A 67 -7.67 10.79 -13.09
C LEU A 67 -8.92 10.05 -13.58
N PRO A 68 -8.95 9.64 -14.86
CA PRO A 68 -9.97 8.74 -15.36
C PRO A 68 -10.02 7.45 -14.55
N TRP A 69 -11.22 6.91 -14.36
CA TRP A 69 -11.48 5.65 -13.64
C TRP A 69 -10.47 4.54 -13.93
N ARG A 70 -10.19 4.28 -15.22
CA ARG A 70 -9.20 3.26 -15.66
C ARG A 70 -7.82 3.43 -15.01
N ARG A 71 -7.35 4.66 -14.83
CA ARG A 71 -6.04 4.93 -14.20
C ARG A 71 -6.08 4.79 -12.69
N GLN A 72 -7.22 5.07 -12.08
CA GLN A 72 -7.40 4.82 -10.66
C GLN A 72 -7.34 3.32 -10.38
N ILE A 73 -8.01 2.49 -11.20
CA ILE A 73 -7.88 1.03 -11.12
C ILE A 73 -6.43 0.59 -11.25
N ILE A 74 -5.70 1.09 -12.26
CA ILE A 74 -4.28 0.73 -12.47
C ILE A 74 -3.44 1.05 -11.23
N TYR A 75 -3.67 2.19 -10.58
CA TYR A 75 -3.01 2.54 -9.33
C TYR A 75 -3.31 1.53 -8.21
N TRP A 76 -4.59 1.19 -8.02
CA TRP A 76 -5.03 0.23 -6.99
C TRP A 76 -4.51 -1.19 -7.24
N CYS A 77 -4.51 -1.65 -8.49
CA CYS A 77 -3.92 -2.92 -8.89
C CYS A 77 -2.40 -2.92 -8.72
N GLY A 78 -1.73 -1.80 -9.00
CA GLY A 78 -0.29 -1.64 -8.77
C GLY A 78 0.06 -1.74 -7.29
N CYS A 79 -0.72 -1.11 -6.41
CA CYS A 79 -0.54 -1.23 -4.95
C CYS A 79 -0.77 -2.68 -4.48
N LEU A 80 -1.82 -3.35 -4.98
CA LEU A 80 -2.08 -4.76 -4.65
C LEU A 80 -0.93 -5.66 -5.07
N LEU A 81 -0.39 -5.46 -6.28
CA LEU A 81 0.74 -6.23 -6.79
C LEU A 81 1.98 -6.03 -5.91
N LEU A 82 2.26 -4.80 -5.47
CA LEU A 82 3.39 -4.52 -4.57
C LEU A 82 3.23 -5.23 -3.22
N PHE A 83 2.03 -5.23 -2.65
CA PHE A 83 1.76 -6.00 -1.42
C PHE A 83 1.94 -7.50 -1.65
N ALA A 84 1.43 -8.04 -2.76
CA ALA A 84 1.62 -9.46 -3.08
C ALA A 84 3.11 -9.81 -3.27
N LEU A 85 3.91 -8.92 -3.86
CA LEU A 85 5.35 -9.10 -4.00
C LEU A 85 6.08 -9.04 -2.66
N ASP A 86 5.68 -8.14 -1.75
CA ASP A 86 6.23 -8.10 -0.40
C ASP A 86 5.93 -9.42 0.33
N GLU A 87 4.67 -9.84 0.39
CA GLU A 87 4.28 -11.12 1.03
C GLU A 87 4.99 -12.33 0.41
N LEU A 88 5.17 -12.36 -0.91
CA LEU A 88 5.94 -13.40 -1.58
C LEU A 88 7.42 -13.36 -1.18
N ALA A 89 8.03 -12.17 -1.11
CA ALA A 89 9.41 -12.00 -0.66
C ALA A 89 9.58 -12.40 0.82
N GLN A 90 8.58 -12.13 1.66
CA GLN A 90 8.55 -12.59 3.05
C GLN A 90 8.53 -14.12 3.10
N GLY A 91 7.70 -14.77 2.28
CA GLY A 91 7.61 -16.23 2.22
C GLY A 91 8.86 -16.93 1.70
N LEU A 92 9.68 -16.24 0.90
CA LEU A 92 10.97 -16.75 0.42
C LEU A 92 12.12 -16.49 1.40
N SER A 93 11.93 -15.66 2.42
CA SER A 93 12.96 -15.34 3.40
C SER A 93 13.08 -16.45 4.45
N PRO A 94 14.28 -17.02 4.68
CA PRO A 94 14.48 -18.03 5.72
C PRO A 94 14.32 -17.48 7.15
N LEU A 95 14.18 -16.15 7.30
CA LEU A 95 14.07 -15.44 8.58
C LEU A 95 12.61 -15.12 8.99
N ARG A 96 11.64 -15.31 8.08
CA ARG A 96 10.21 -15.10 8.32
C ARG A 96 9.44 -16.25 7.68
N ALA A 97 8.67 -16.99 8.48
CA ALA A 97 7.80 -18.01 7.92
C ALA A 97 6.59 -17.31 7.28
N PRO A 98 6.19 -17.65 6.03
CA PRO A 98 4.96 -17.13 5.46
C PRO A 98 3.78 -17.61 6.31
N ALA A 99 3.19 -16.72 7.09
CA ALA A 99 1.93 -17.02 7.74
C ALA A 99 0.81 -16.58 6.78
N ALA A 100 -0.02 -17.54 6.34
CA ALA A 100 -1.19 -17.24 5.52
C ALA A 100 -2.11 -16.16 6.14
N THR A 101 -1.98 -15.95 7.46
CA THR A 101 -2.60 -14.86 8.21
C THR A 101 -2.12 -13.48 7.78
N ASP A 102 -0.84 -13.30 7.48
CA ASP A 102 -0.26 -11.99 7.17
C ASP A 102 -0.74 -11.53 5.79
N PHE A 103 -0.76 -12.45 4.83
CA PHE A 103 -1.39 -12.24 3.52
C PHE A 103 -2.87 -11.89 3.64
N ALA A 104 -3.63 -12.60 4.50
CA ALA A 104 -5.05 -12.32 4.71
C ALA A 104 -5.28 -10.94 5.33
N LEU A 105 -4.44 -10.52 6.27
CA LEU A 105 -4.50 -9.22 6.93
C LEU A 105 -4.11 -8.07 5.99
N SER A 106 -3.07 -8.25 5.17
CA SER A 106 -2.69 -7.32 4.10
C SER A 106 -3.82 -7.18 3.07
N THR A 107 -4.46 -8.28 2.70
CA THR A 107 -5.62 -8.28 1.79
C THR A 107 -6.81 -7.56 2.41
N LEU A 108 -7.08 -7.78 3.70
CA LEU A 108 -8.13 -7.09 4.44
C LEU A 108 -7.89 -5.57 4.46
N GLY A 109 -6.65 -5.15 4.77
CA GLY A 109 -6.25 -3.75 4.73
C GLY A 109 -6.49 -3.13 3.35
N TRP A 110 -6.09 -3.81 2.27
CA TRP A 110 -6.32 -3.35 0.91
C TRP A 110 -7.81 -3.23 0.57
N LEU A 111 -8.65 -4.18 0.99
CA LEU A 111 -10.10 -4.11 0.80
C LEU A 111 -10.72 -2.92 1.52
N ILE A 112 -10.32 -2.67 2.77
CA ILE A 112 -10.74 -1.48 3.54
C ILE A 112 -10.34 -0.21 2.78
N SER A 113 -9.11 -0.17 2.25
CA SER A 113 -8.56 0.92 1.45
C SER A 113 -9.42 1.21 0.21
N GLY A 114 -9.70 0.19 -0.59
CA GLY A 114 -10.48 0.29 -1.82
C GLY A 114 -11.92 0.70 -1.57
N SER A 115 -12.57 0.12 -0.55
CA SER A 115 -13.92 0.49 -0.13
C SER A 115 -14.00 1.93 0.37
N GLY A 116 -13.02 2.36 1.19
CA GLY A 116 -12.91 3.74 1.65
C GLY A 116 -12.74 4.72 0.49
N TRP A 117 -11.93 4.37 -0.51
CA TRP A 117 -11.76 5.18 -1.72
C TRP A 117 -13.04 5.29 -2.54
N ALA A 118 -13.76 4.18 -2.73
CA ALA A 118 -15.03 4.16 -3.44
C ALA A 118 -16.08 5.03 -2.73
N LEU A 119 -16.21 4.88 -1.40
CA LEU A 119 -17.11 5.69 -0.58
C LEU A 119 -16.77 7.19 -0.68
N TRP A 120 -15.49 7.53 -0.53
CA TRP A 120 -15.03 8.91 -0.64
C TRP A 120 -15.31 9.51 -2.02
N LEU A 121 -15.15 8.75 -3.11
CA LEU A 121 -15.52 9.19 -4.46
C LEU A 121 -17.03 9.44 -4.59
N ILE A 122 -17.87 8.59 -3.99
CA ILE A 122 -19.33 8.76 -3.99
C ILE A 122 -19.71 10.05 -3.27
N VAL A 123 -19.21 10.25 -2.04
CA VAL A 123 -19.47 11.46 -1.24
C VAL A 123 -19.02 12.70 -2.00
N ARG A 124 -17.81 12.67 -2.57
CA ARG A 124 -17.25 13.80 -3.33
C ARG A 124 -18.03 14.13 -4.60
N ARG A 125 -18.64 13.14 -5.27
CA ARG A 125 -19.52 13.38 -6.42
C ARG A 125 -20.80 14.09 -5.98
N ARG A 126 -21.42 13.65 -4.89
CA ARG A 126 -22.63 14.28 -4.33
C ARG A 126 -22.42 15.72 -3.85
N LEU A 127 -21.23 16.04 -3.32
CA LEU A 127 -20.90 17.41 -2.91
C LEU A 127 -20.63 18.38 -4.07
N ARG A 128 -20.59 17.89 -5.32
CA ARG A 128 -20.29 18.68 -6.53
C ARG A 128 -21.48 18.80 -7.48
N SER A 129 -22.55 18.06 -7.23
CA SER A 129 -23.85 18.12 -7.94
C SER A 129 -24.77 19.07 -7.21
#